data_AF-A0A7C7Z3I3-F1
#
_entry.id   AF-A0A7C7Z3I3-F1
#
_cell.length_a   1.000
_cell.length_b   1.000
_cell.length_c   1.000
_cell.angle_alpha   90.00
_cell.angle_beta   90.00
_cell.angle_gamma   90.00
#
_symmetry.space_group_name_H-M   'P 1'
#
loop_
_entity.id
_entity.type
_entity.pdbx_description
1 polymer ?
#
loop_
_entity_poly.entity_id
_entity_poly.type
_entity_poly.pdbx_seq_one_letter_code
_entity_poly.pdbx_strand_id
1 'polypeptide(L)'
;MWMRDVADILRTAYPERKWPKGVLPYTICLIAAIFHPKISLKWARESLRRYCTYDATPAKQELSMVFRPIKESIIDSIPPIIDNNWA
;
A
#
# COMPACT_ATOMS: atom_id res chain seq x y z
N MET A 1 4.69 9.95 -0.11
CA MET A 1 5.06 8.68 -0.76
C MET A 1 3.83 8.09 -1.42
N TRP A 2 3.92 7.71 -2.68
CA TRP A 2 2.80 7.13 -3.43
C TRP A 2 3.01 5.63 -3.68
N MET A 3 1.96 4.89 -4.04
CA MET A 3 2.04 3.44 -4.29
C MET A 3 3.10 3.06 -5.34
N ARG A 4 3.39 3.98 -6.27
CA ARG A 4 4.47 3.82 -7.25
C ARG A 4 5.86 3.73 -6.59
N ASP A 5 6.12 4.58 -5.60
CA ASP A 5 7.40 4.61 -4.88
C ASP A 5 7.55 3.35 -4.02
N VAL A 6 6.46 2.88 -3.42
CA VAL A 6 6.42 1.61 -2.67
C VAL A 6 6.77 0.44 -3.59
N ALA A 7 6.18 0.38 -4.78
CA ALA A 7 6.48 -0.67 -5.75
C ALA A 7 7.95 -0.65 -6.21
N ASP A 8 8.57 0.53 -6.35
CA ASP A 8 9.99 0.65 -6.70
C ASP A 8 10.92 0.13 -5.58
N ILE A 9 10.58 0.45 -4.32
CA ILE A 9 11.29 -0.10 -3.15
C ILE A 9 11.19 -1.63 -3.13
N LEU A 10 9.99 -2.17 -3.37
CA LEU A 10 9.74 -3.61 -3.36
C LEU A 10 10.46 -4.36 -4.48
N ARG A 11 10.49 -3.80 -5.70
CA ARG A 11 11.25 -4.41 -6.82
C ARG A 11 12.75 -4.41 -6.58
N THR A 12 13.25 -3.39 -5.90
CA THR A 12 14.67 -3.31 -5.54
C THR A 12 15.04 -4.32 -4.46
N ALA A 13 14.16 -4.51 -3.46
CA ALA A 13 14.39 -5.44 -2.35
C ALA A 13 14.11 -6.91 -2.74
N TYR A 14 13.12 -7.16 -3.59
CA TYR A 14 12.69 -8.50 -4.02
C TYR A 14 12.64 -8.59 -5.55
N PRO A 15 13.80 -8.69 -6.23
CA PRO A 15 13.87 -8.69 -7.69
C PRO A 15 13.26 -9.95 -8.32
N GLU A 16 13.17 -11.06 -7.56
CA GLU A 16 12.62 -12.32 -8.06
C GLU A 16 11.10 -12.28 -8.29
N ARG A 17 10.38 -11.36 -7.63
CA ARG A 17 8.92 -11.23 -7.73
C ARG A 17 8.52 -10.05 -8.62
N LYS A 18 7.55 -10.29 -9.51
CA LYS A 18 6.95 -9.24 -10.34
C LYS A 18 5.95 -8.43 -9.52
N TRP A 19 6.33 -7.23 -9.11
CA TRP A 19 5.44 -6.28 -8.43
C TRP A 19 4.71 -5.36 -9.42
N PRO A 20 3.39 -5.17 -9.33
CA PRO A 20 2.69 -4.20 -10.17
C PRO A 20 2.99 -2.75 -9.73
N LYS A 21 3.32 -1.87 -10.68
CA LYS A 21 3.59 -0.43 -10.44
C LYS A 21 2.47 0.48 -10.97
N GLY A 22 1.63 -0.05 -11.86
CA GLY A 22 0.57 0.70 -12.52
C GLY A 22 -0.65 0.90 -11.63
N VAL A 23 -1.31 2.05 -11.77
CA VAL A 23 -2.66 2.27 -11.23
C VAL A 23 -3.63 2.03 -12.37
N LEU A 24 -4.62 1.17 -12.17
CA LEU A 24 -5.69 0.95 -13.14
C LEU A 24 -6.65 2.15 -13.15
N PRO A 25 -7.25 2.50 -14.31
CA PRO A 25 -8.32 3.48 -14.38
C PRO A 25 -9.46 3.14 -13.42
N TYR A 26 -10.00 4.17 -12.76
CA TYR A 26 -11.03 4.03 -11.73
C TYR A 26 -12.25 3.22 -12.20
N THR A 27 -12.66 3.39 -13.47
CA THR A 27 -13.78 2.65 -14.06
C THR A 27 -13.54 1.15 -14.11
N ILE A 28 -12.34 0.72 -14.48
CA ILE A 28 -11.95 -0.70 -14.51
C ILE A 28 -11.96 -1.27 -13.09
N CYS A 29 -11.45 -0.53 -12.11
CA CYS A 29 -11.48 -0.94 -10.71
C CYS A 29 -12.91 -1.11 -10.18
N LEU A 30 -13.84 -0.22 -10.57
CA LEU A 30 -15.25 -0.36 -10.17
C LEU A 30 -15.91 -1.58 -10.80
N ILE A 31 -15.62 -1.87 -12.08
CA ILE A 31 -16.13 -3.08 -12.74
C ILE A 31 -15.57 -4.32 -12.03
N ALA A 32 -14.26 -4.36 -11.74
CA ALA A 32 -13.64 -5.46 -11.01
C ALA A 32 -14.24 -5.66 -9.62
N ALA A 33 -14.59 -4.57 -8.92
CA ALA A 33 -15.23 -4.62 -7.60
C ALA A 33 -16.65 -5.23 -7.61
N ILE A 34 -17.31 -5.33 -8.76
CA ILE A 34 -18.62 -6.02 -8.87
C ILE A 34 -18.42 -7.54 -8.82
N PHE A 35 -17.32 -8.04 -9.39
CA PHE A 35 -17.04 -9.47 -9.52
C PHE A 35 -16.11 -10.02 -8.44
N HIS A 36 -15.53 -9.16 -7.59
CA HIS A 36 -14.54 -9.58 -6.60
C HIS A 36 -15.20 -10.00 -5.27
N PRO A 37 -14.94 -11.22 -4.75
CA PRO A 37 -15.66 -11.74 -3.57
C PRO A 37 -15.36 -10.99 -2.27
N LYS A 38 -14.19 -10.33 -2.18
CA LYS A 38 -13.76 -9.62 -0.96
C LYS A 38 -13.94 -8.10 -1.02
N ILE A 39 -14.33 -7.54 -2.16
CA ILE A 39 -14.40 -6.08 -2.36
C ILE A 39 -15.84 -5.73 -2.73
N SER A 40 -16.48 -4.85 -1.97
CA SER A 40 -17.81 -4.34 -2.31
C SER A 40 -17.72 -3.09 -3.19
N LEU A 41 -18.69 -2.90 -4.09
CA LEU A 41 -18.79 -1.70 -4.92
C LEU A 41 -18.88 -0.42 -4.07
N LYS A 42 -19.57 -0.49 -2.92
CA LYS A 42 -19.66 0.64 -1.97
C LYS A 42 -18.28 1.02 -1.44
N TRP A 43 -17.54 0.04 -0.93
CA TRP A 43 -16.18 0.25 -0.43
C TRP A 43 -15.25 0.80 -1.52
N ALA A 44 -15.35 0.27 -2.74
CA ALA A 44 -14.54 0.70 -3.87
C ALA A 44 -14.78 2.19 -4.22
N ARG A 45 -16.04 2.64 -4.24
CA ARG A 45 -16.39 4.04 -4.48
C ARG A 45 -15.89 4.97 -3.37
N GLU A 46 -15.95 4.52 -2.13
CA GLU A 46 -15.54 5.31 -0.97
C GLU A 46 -14.01 5.39 -0.81
N SER A 47 -13.27 4.34 -1.21
CA SER A 47 -11.85 4.21 -0.87
C SER A 47 -10.88 4.50 -2.02
N LEU A 48 -11.18 4.11 -3.27
CA LEU A 48 -10.17 4.06 -4.36
C LEU A 48 -9.54 5.40 -4.76
N ARG A 49 -10.18 6.54 -4.47
CA ARG A 49 -9.65 7.88 -4.79
C ARG A 49 -9.39 8.74 -3.55
N ARG A 50 -9.61 8.19 -2.35
CA ARG A 50 -9.40 8.91 -1.11
C ARG A 50 -8.06 8.49 -0.53
N TYR A 51 -7.23 9.48 -0.25
CA TYR A 51 -6.00 9.29 0.51
C TYR A 51 -6.06 10.22 1.72
N CYS A 52 -5.56 9.74 2.85
CA CYS A 52 -5.41 10.56 4.04
C CYS A 52 -3.93 10.80 4.25
N THR A 53 -3.55 12.07 4.38
CA THR A 53 -2.20 12.47 4.79
C THR A 53 -2.27 12.87 6.25
N TYR A 54 -1.54 12.15 7.10
CA TYR A 54 -1.35 12.53 8.50
C TYR A 54 0.01 13.18 8.66
N ASP A 55 0.04 14.33 9.34
CA ASP A 55 1.28 14.94 9.78
C ASP A 55 1.69 14.33 11.13
N ALA A 56 2.83 13.65 11.15
CA ALA A 56 3.39 13.03 12.36
C ALA A 56 4.38 13.95 13.09
N THR A 57 4.58 15.19 12.63
CA THR A 57 5.51 16.16 13.22
C THR A 57 5.23 16.43 14.70
N PRO A 58 3.97 16.63 15.15
CA PRO A 58 3.69 16.86 16.57
C PRO A 58 4.13 15.69 17.46
N ALA A 59 3.86 14.45 17.04
CA ALA A 59 4.26 13.26 17.78
C ALA A 59 5.79 13.14 17.89
N LYS A 60 6.54 13.52 16.85
CA LYS A 60 8.01 13.51 16.89
C LYS A 60 8.55 14.55 17.88
N GLN A 61 7.96 15.74 17.92
CA GLN A 61 8.44 16.87 18.70
C GLN A 61 8.03 16.77 20.18
N GLU A 62 6.78 16.41 20.45
CA GLU A 62 6.23 16.43 21.81
C GLU A 62 6.53 15.13 22.58
N LEU A 63 6.52 13.99 21.89
CA LEU A 63 6.70 12.67 22.51
C LEU A 63 8.12 12.12 22.33
N SER A 64 9.03 12.89 21.70
CA SER A 64 10.39 12.45 21.34
C SER A 64 10.43 11.11 20.60
N MET A 65 9.39 10.81 19.82
CA MET A 65 9.26 9.54 19.11
C MET A 65 10.26 9.44 17.95
N VAL A 66 10.99 8.32 17.91
CA VAL A 66 11.88 7.98 16.79
C VAL A 66 11.15 7.00 15.87
N PHE A 67 10.72 7.48 14.71
CA PHE A 67 10.09 6.65 13.69
C PHE A 67 11.15 5.83 12.93
N ARG A 68 10.86 4.56 12.68
CA ARG A 68 11.68 3.73 11.80
C ARG A 68 11.69 4.27 10.37
N PRO A 69 12.78 4.09 9.62
CA PRO A 69 12.82 4.41 8.20
C PRO A 69 11.69 3.71 7.46
N ILE A 70 11.02 4.45 6.56
CA ILE A 70 9.87 3.95 5.80
C ILE A 70 10.25 2.73 4.95
N LYS A 71 11.45 2.75 4.35
CA LYS A 71 11.95 1.67 3.49
C LYS A 71 12.05 0.34 4.24
N GLU A 72 12.61 0.36 5.45
CA GLU A 72 12.77 -0.85 6.29
C GLU A 72 11.41 -1.39 6.70
N SER A 73 10.52 -0.50 7.17
CA SER A 73 9.15 -0.88 7.57
C SER A 73 8.37 -1.55 6.44
N ILE A 74 8.54 -1.10 5.19
CA ILE A 74 7.91 -1.72 4.02
C ILE A 74 8.49 -3.12 3.79
N ILE A 75 9.82 -3.26 3.77
CA ILE A 75 10.49 -4.54 3.49
C ILE A 75 10.12 -5.58 4.56
N ASP A 76 10.14 -5.20 5.83
CA ASP A 76 9.82 -6.08 6.97
C ASP A 76 8.36 -6.60 6.94
N SER A 77 7.46 -5.87 6.28
CA SER A 77 6.05 -6.28 6.17
C SER A 77 5.78 -7.38 5.14
N ILE A 78 6.72 -7.64 4.23
CA ILE A 78 6.53 -8.55 3.09
C ILE A 78 6.69 -10.04 3.45
N PRO A 79 7.69 -10.49 4.24
CA PRO A 79 7.87 -11.91 4.54
C PRO A 79 6.60 -12.57 5.09
N PRO A 80 5.88 -12.00 6.08
CA PRO A 80 4.64 -12.59 6.56
C PRO A 80 3.55 -12.74 5.50
N ILE A 81 3.48 -11.83 4.52
CA ILE A 81 2.48 -11.87 3.45
C ILE A 81 2.80 -13.03 2.48
N ILE A 82 4.08 -13.26 2.21
CA ILE A 82 4.55 -14.34 1.34
C ILE A 82 4.35 -15.68 2.04
N ASP A 83 4.80 -15.80 3.29
CA ASP A 83 4.77 -17.05 4.05
C ASP A 83 3.34 -17.58 4.25
N ASN A 84 2.37 -16.67 4.40
CA ASN A 84 0.96 -17.03 4.57
C ASN A 84 0.16 -17.10 3.25
N ASN A 85 0.83 -16.95 2.09
CA ASN A 85 0.21 -16.97 0.76
C ASN A 85 -1.03 -16.05 0.65
N TRP A 86 -0.93 -14.85 1.21
CA TRP A 86 -2.02 -13.85 1.19
C TRP A 86 -2.08 -13.04 -0.10
N ALA A 87 -1.04 -13.14 -0.94
CA ALA A 87 -0.84 -12.33 -2.14
C ALA A 87 -1.14 -13.09 -3.44
#